data_AF-W1Y8G8-F1
#
_entry.id   AF-W1Y8G8-F1
#
_cell.length_a   1.000
_cell.length_b   1.000
_cell.length_c   1.000
_cell.angle_alpha   90.00
_cell.angle_beta   90.00
_cell.angle_gamma   90.00
#
_symmetry.space_group_name_H-M   'P 1'
#
loop_
_entity.id
_entity.type
_entity.pdbx_description
1 polymer ?
#
loop_
_entity_poly.entity_id
_entity_poly.type
_entity_poly.pdbx_seq_one_letter_code
_entity_poly.pdbx_strand_id
1 'polypeptide(L)' 'LDRDTSGVLLVAKKRSALRSLHEQLREKGMQKDYLALVRGQWQSHVKSVQAPLLKNILQSGERIVRVSQEG' A
#
# COMPACT_ATOMS: atom_id res chain seq x y z
N LEU A 1 -0.71 -6.00 -4.74
CA LEU A 1 -0.44 -5.02 -5.80
C LEU A 1 -1.77 -4.71 -6.46
N ASP A 2 -2.06 -3.44 -6.68
CA ASP A 2 -3.26 -3.05 -7.39
C ASP A 2 -3.10 -3.35 -8.89
N ARG A 3 -4.21 -3.44 -9.63
CA ARG A 3 -4.24 -3.92 -11.02
C ARG A 3 -3.27 -3.18 -11.94
N ASP A 4 -3.17 -1.87 -11.77
CA ASP A 4 -2.36 -0.99 -12.63
C ASP A 4 -0.97 -0.69 -12.01
N THR A 5 -0.56 -1.42 -10.96
CA THR A 5 0.76 -1.27 -10.33
C THR A 5 1.68 -2.43 -10.73
N SER A 6 2.74 -2.13 -11.49
CA SER A 6 3.85 -3.07 -11.70
C SER A 6 4.70 -3.23 -10.45
N GLY A 7 5.35 -4.39 -10.26
CA GLY A 7 6.35 -4.56 -9.21
C GLY A 7 6.53 -6.00 -8.74
N VAL A 8 7.06 -6.13 -7.52
CA VAL A 8 7.37 -7.42 -6.90
C VAL A 8 6.12 -8.03 -6.27
N LEU A 9 5.78 -9.25 -6.67
CA LEU A 9 4.77 -10.08 -6.03
C LEU A 9 5.44 -11.24 -5.30
N LEU A 10 5.23 -11.33 -3.98
CA LEU A 10 5.75 -12.41 -3.17
C LEU A 10 4.79 -13.61 -3.17
N VAL A 11 5.31 -14.79 -3.46
CA VAL A 11 4.55 -16.05 -3.45
C VAL A 11 5.30 -17.08 -2.60
N ALA A 12 4.61 -17.65 -1.62
CA ALA A 12 5.18 -18.66 -0.73
C ALA A 12 4.87 -20.08 -1.22
N LYS A 13 5.90 -20.92 -1.35
CA LYS A 13 5.74 -22.35 -1.72
C LYS A 13 5.37 -23.26 -0.54
N LYS A 14 5.63 -22.82 0.70
CA LYS A 14 5.38 -23.58 1.93
C LYS A 14 4.45 -22.81 2.85
N ARG A 15 3.53 -23.50 3.53
CA ARG A 15 2.57 -22.89 4.46
C ARG A 15 3.25 -22.16 5.63
N SER A 16 4.34 -22.70 6.16
CA SER A 16 5.10 -22.06 7.24
C SER A 16 5.68 -20.71 6.83
N ALA A 17 6.30 -20.66 5.64
CA ALA A 17 6.82 -19.42 5.07
C ALA A 17 5.71 -18.38 4.82
N LEU A 18 4.56 -18.81 4.27
CA LEU A 18 3.40 -17.94 4.09
C LEU A 18 2.95 -17.29 5.41
N ARG A 19 2.85 -18.08 6.49
CA ARG A 19 2.45 -17.58 7.81
C ARG A 19 3.41 -16.53 8.33
N SER A 20 4.72 -16.78 8.24
CA SER A 20 5.75 -15.84 8.68
C SER A 20 5.76 -14.54 7.85
N LEU A 21 5.65 -14.63 6.53
CA LEU A 21 5.58 -13.46 5.66
C LEU A 21 4.33 -12.61 5.95
N HIS A 22 3.17 -13.25 6.19
CA HIS A 22 1.95 -12.54 6.57
C HIS A 22 2.05 -11.86 7.94
N GLU A 23 2.77 -12.44 8.89
CA GLU A 23 3.02 -11.83 10.20
C GLU A 23 3.85 -10.55 10.06
N GLN A 24 4.97 -10.60 9.33
CA GLN A 24 5.79 -9.42 9.06
C GLN A 24 5.01 -8.30 8.36
N LEU A 25 4.07 -8.65 7.46
CA LEU A 25 3.18 -7.67 6.82
C LEU A 25 2.20 -7.03 7.81
N ARG A 26 1.61 -7.80 8.74
CA ARG A 26 0.69 -7.27 9.77
C ARG A 26 1.43 -6.38 10.77
N GLU A 27 2.62 -6.80 11.17
CA GLU A 27 3.48 -6.08 12.12
C GLU A 27 4.21 -4.89 11.49
N LYS A 28 4.03 -4.67 10.18
CA LYS A 28 4.68 -3.59 9.40
C LYS A 28 6.21 -3.68 9.41
N GLY A 29 6.78 -4.88 9.58
CA GLY A 29 8.23 -5.12 9.58
C GLY A 29 8.85 -5.26 8.19
N MET A 30 8.04 -5.28 7.13
CA MET A 30 8.52 -5.43 5.75
C MET A 30 8.72 -4.07 5.08
N GLN A 31 9.96 -3.81 4.63
CA GLN A 31 10.30 -2.66 3.79
C GLN A 31 9.72 -2.85 2.38
N LYS A 32 9.10 -1.78 1.85
CA LYS A 32 8.48 -1.77 0.53
C LYS A 32 8.80 -0.45 -0.15
N ASP A 33 9.65 -0.53 -1.17
CA ASP A 33 10.07 0.63 -1.94
C ASP A 33 9.38 0.62 -3.31
N TYR A 34 8.89 1.79 -3.72
CA TYR A 34 8.22 1.99 -4.99
C TYR A 34 8.85 3.15 -5.74
N LEU A 35 8.98 2.99 -7.06
CA LEU A 35 9.28 4.10 -7.95
C LEU A 35 7.95 4.60 -8.54
N ALA A 36 7.75 5.92 -8.50
CA ALA A 36 6.58 6.57 -9.09
C ALA A 36 6.98 7.84 -9.82
N LEU A 37 6.33 8.10 -10.94
CA LEU A 37 6.34 9.41 -11.59
C LEU A 37 5.14 10.21 -11.07
N VAL A 38 5.38 11.45 -10.70
CA VAL A 38 4.35 12.36 -10.19
C VAL A 38 4.04 13.46 -11.20
N ARG A 39 2.85 14.04 -11.10
CA ARG A 39 2.49 15.21 -11.90
C ARG A 39 3.21 16.44 -11.36
N GLY A 40 3.91 17.17 -12.23
CA GLY A 40 4.63 18.39 -11.88
C GLY A 40 5.94 18.12 -11.14
N GLN A 41 6.43 19.14 -10.42
CA GLN A 41 7.66 19.03 -9.63
C GLN A 41 7.34 18.66 -8.19
N TRP A 42 7.95 17.58 -7.70
CA TRP A 42 7.83 17.20 -6.29
C TRP A 42 8.56 18.20 -5.39
N GLN A 43 7.90 18.63 -4.33
CA GLN A 43 8.49 19.58 -3.38
C GLN A 43 9.62 18.89 -2.62
N SER A 44 10.84 19.43 -2.72
CA SER A 44 12.04 18.80 -2.17
C SER A 44 11.99 18.58 -0.65
N HIS A 45 11.25 19.42 0.08
CA HIS A 45 11.10 19.35 1.54
C HIS A 45 10.04 18.33 1.99
N VAL A 46 9.17 17.84 1.10
CA VAL A 46 8.18 16.82 1.42
C VAL A 46 8.83 15.45 1.34
N LYS A 47 9.24 14.92 2.50
CA LYS A 47 9.86 13.59 2.64
C LYS A 47 8.91 12.53 3.19
N SER A 48 7.82 12.96 3.81
CA SER A 48 6.90 12.11 4.54
C SER A 48 5.49 12.65 4.40
N VAL A 49 4.51 11.77 4.17
CA VAL A 49 3.10 12.13 4.02
C VAL A 49 2.29 11.33 5.04
N GLN A 50 1.75 12.03 6.04
CA GLN A 50 0.86 11.49 7.06
C GLN A 50 -0.53 12.09 6.85
N ALA A 51 -1.41 11.34 6.21
CA ALA A 51 -2.80 11.75 5.99
C ALA A 51 -3.73 10.61 6.43
N PRO A 52 -4.80 10.90 7.21
CA PRO A 52 -5.80 9.89 7.55
C PRO A 52 -6.55 9.44 6.30
N LEU A 53 -6.83 8.13 6.21
CA LEU A 53 -7.30 7.49 4.98
C LEU A 53 -8.60 6.72 5.25
N LEU A 54 -9.71 7.25 4.76
CA LEU A 54 -10.99 6.58 4.83
C LEU A 54 -11.14 5.60 3.68
N LYS A 55 -11.47 4.35 4.00
CA LYS A 55 -11.68 3.27 3.04
C LYS A 55 -13.18 3.05 2.83
N ASN A 56 -13.66 3.29 1.62
CA ASN A 56 -15.05 3.03 1.25
C ASN A 56 -15.13 1.80 0.36
N ILE A 57 -16.09 0.92 0.66
CA ILE A 57 -16.47 -0.20 -0.21
C ILE A 57 -17.73 0.23 -0.94
N LEU A 58 -17.63 0.45 -2.25
CA LEU A 58 -18.79 0.76 -3.08
C LEU A 58 -19.64 -0.50 -3.27
N GLN A 59 -20.92 -0.31 -3.55
CA GLN A 59 -21.84 -1.42 -3.88
C GLN A 59 -21.38 -2.21 -5.13
N SER A 60 -20.59 -1.59 -6.01
CA SER A 60 -19.94 -2.24 -7.16
C SER A 60 -18.79 -3.19 -6.78
N GLY A 61 -18.39 -3.24 -5.51
CA GLY A 61 -17.24 -4.03 -5.03
C GLY A 61 -15.89 -3.30 -5.11
N GLU A 62 -15.86 -2.12 -5.74
CA GLU A 62 -14.65 -1.29 -5.79
C GLU A 62 -14.31 -0.71 -4.41
N ARG A 63 -13.02 -0.70 -4.08
CA ARG A 63 -12.48 -0.09 -2.86
C ARG A 63 -11.81 1.22 -3.22
N ILE A 64 -12.40 2.33 -2.79
CA ILE A 64 -11.81 3.65 -2.97
C ILE A 64 -11.25 4.11 -1.62
N VAL A 65 -10.02 4.60 -1.65
CA VAL A 65 -9.37 5.23 -0.49
C VAL A 65 -9.29 6.73 -0.74
N ARG A 66 -9.75 7.53 0.22
CA ARG A 66 -9.68 8.99 0.16
C ARG A 66 -9.06 9.54 1.43
N VAL A 67 -8.37 10.67 1.32
CA VAL A 67 -7.95 11.43 2.48
C VAL A 67 -9.19 12.02 3.16
N SER A 68 -9.39 11.72 4.44
CA SER A 68 -10.50 12.25 5.26
C SER A 68 -10.10 12.21 6.72
N GLN A 69 -10.54 13.20 7.51
CA GLN A 69 -10.29 13.22 8.95
C GLN A 69 -10.97 12.07 9.72
N GLU A 70 -11.97 11.41 9.11
CA GLU A 70 -12.68 10.28 9.70
C GLU A 70 -11.95 8.92 9.51
N GLY A 71 -10.78 8.91 8.88
CA GLY A 71 -10.01 7.70 8.57
C GLY A 71 -8.65 7.57 9.24
#